data_AF-A0A9E5EA58-F1
#
_entry.id   AF-A0A9E5EA58-F1
#
_cell.length_a   1.000
_cell.length_b   1.000
_cell.length_c   1.000
_cell.angle_alpha   90.00
_cell.angle_beta   90.00
_cell.angle_gamma   90.00
#
_symmetry.space_group_name_H-M   'P 1'
#
loop_
_entity.id
_entity.type
_entity.pdbx_description
1 polymer ?
#
loop_
_entity_poly.entity_id
_entity_poly.type
_entity_poly.pdbx_seq_one_letter_code
_entity_poly.pdbx_strand_id
1 'polypeptide(L)'
;MGDAALKTKAKKVLIATETGIIHQLQKSNPLVIFEPVNRAAVCKYMKMITPEKLLSCLKTGRDEVTVPADIADRARQSVERMIALGTPSKTGE
;
A
#
# COMPACT_ATOMS: atom_id res chain seq x y z
N MET A 1 -7.24 3.03 7.07
CA MET A 1 -7.66 1.68 7.51
C MET A 1 -6.81 1.16 8.67
N GLY A 2 -5.48 1.31 8.68
CA GLY A 2 -4.61 0.82 9.76
C GLY A 2 -4.99 1.29 11.18
N ASP A 3 -5.16 2.60 11.41
CA ASP A 3 -5.55 3.14 12.72
C ASP A 3 -6.91 2.61 13.21
N ALA A 4 -7.89 2.51 12.31
CA ALA A 4 -9.20 1.94 12.61
C ALA A 4 -9.11 0.43 12.93
N ALA A 5 -8.24 -0.31 12.24
CA ALA A 5 -8.02 -1.73 12.48
C ALA A 5 -7.33 -1.99 13.84
N LEU A 6 -6.41 -1.12 14.25
CA LEU A 6 -5.79 -1.19 15.58
C LEU A 6 -6.78 -0.95 16.71
N LYS A 7 -7.69 0.02 16.54
CA LYS A 7 -8.61 0.47 17.60
C LYS A 7 -9.90 -0.35 17.69
N THR A 8 -10.31 -1.00 16.60
CA THR A 8 -11.60 -1.69 16.55
C THR A 8 -11.63 -2.88 17.51
N LYS A 9 -12.76 -3.03 18.21
CA LYS A 9 -13.09 -4.18 19.06
C LYS A 9 -14.15 -5.09 18.43
N ALA A 10 -14.52 -4.82 17.17
CA ALA A 10 -15.48 -5.65 16.45
C ALA A 10 -14.89 -7.06 16.28
N LYS A 11 -15.71 -8.10 16.43
CA LYS A 11 -15.26 -9.48 16.20
C LYS A 11 -14.91 -9.74 14.73
N LYS A 12 -15.57 -9.04 13.81
CA LYS A 12 -15.44 -9.24 12.37
C LYS A 12 -15.57 -7.91 11.61
N VAL A 13 -14.73 -7.73 10.60
CA VAL A 13 -14.71 -6.55 9.72
C VAL A 13 -14.65 -7.01 8.27
N LEU A 14 -15.55 -6.46 7.44
CA LEU A 14 -15.57 -6.73 6.00
C LEU A 14 -14.67 -5.74 5.25
N ILE A 15 -13.83 -6.27 4.37
CA ILE A 15 -12.83 -5.51 3.61
C ILE A 15 -13.24 -5.46 2.14
N ALA A 16 -13.58 -4.27 1.67
CA ALA A 16 -14.01 -3.98 0.30
C ALA A 16 -12.90 -3.32 -0.52
N THR A 17 -11.71 -3.92 -0.55
CA THR A 17 -10.57 -3.47 -1.36
C THR A 17 -9.72 -4.70 -1.75
N GLU A 18 -8.53 -4.48 -2.29
CA GLU A 18 -7.61 -5.55 -2.68
C GLU A 18 -7.29 -6.49 -1.49
N THR A 19 -7.33 -7.80 -1.74
CA THR A 19 -7.26 -8.82 -0.67
C THR A 19 -5.92 -8.89 0.05
N GLY A 20 -4.84 -8.38 -0.55
CA GLY A 20 -3.50 -8.32 0.05
C GLY A 20 -3.41 -7.41 1.27
N ILE A 21 -4.31 -6.42 1.43
CA ILE A 21 -4.33 -5.58 2.64
C ILE A 21 -4.65 -6.40 3.90
N ILE A 22 -5.40 -7.50 3.76
CA ILE A 22 -5.89 -8.30 4.89
C ILE A 22 -4.74 -8.84 5.72
N HIS A 23 -3.63 -9.24 5.09
CA HIS A 23 -2.45 -9.71 5.80
C HIS A 23 -1.91 -8.64 6.77
N GLN A 24 -1.81 -7.38 6.32
CA GLN A 24 -1.34 -6.28 7.19
C GLN A 24 -2.35 -5.95 8.29
N LEU A 25 -3.66 -5.98 7.99
CA LEU A 25 -4.70 -5.73 8.98
C LEU A 25 -4.70 -6.80 10.07
N GLN A 26 -4.60 -8.08 9.70
CA GLN A 26 -4.48 -9.20 10.64
C GLN A 26 -3.21 -9.09 11.50
N LYS A 27 -2.08 -8.67 10.91
CA LYS A 27 -0.84 -8.40 11.67
C LYS A 27 -1.02 -7.26 12.68
N SER A 28 -1.76 -6.21 12.30
CA SER A 28 -2.01 -5.06 13.17
C SER A 28 -2.96 -5.38 14.32
N ASN A 29 -3.97 -6.23 14.10
CA ASN A 29 -4.91 -6.63 15.13
C ASN A 29 -5.32 -8.12 14.96
N PRO A 30 -4.59 -9.06 15.61
CA PRO A 30 -4.83 -10.49 15.46
C PRO A 30 -6.16 -10.98 16.03
N LEU A 31 -6.82 -10.18 16.88
CA LEU A 31 -8.06 -10.57 17.56
C LEU A 31 -9.31 -10.36 16.69
N VAL A 32 -9.18 -9.64 15.58
CA VAL A 32 -10.30 -9.27 14.69
C VAL A 32 -10.27 -10.14 13.44
N ILE A 33 -11.43 -10.67 13.05
CA ILE A 33 -11.59 -11.43 11.81
C ILE A 33 -11.80 -10.45 10.65
N PHE A 34 -10.77 -10.24 9.84
CA PHE A 34 -10.87 -9.49 8.59
C PHE A 34 -11.24 -10.42 7.43
N GLU A 35 -12.38 -10.17 6.77
CA GLU A 35 -12.86 -10.98 5.64
C GLU A 35 -13.06 -10.12 4.39
N PRO A 36 -12.60 -10.55 3.19
CA PRO A 36 -12.85 -9.80 1.97
C PRO A 36 -14.32 -9.90 1.58
N VAL A 37 -14.89 -8.79 1.11
CA VAL A 37 -16.23 -8.79 0.49
C VAL A 37 -16.19 -9.57 -0.83
N ASN A 38 -15.10 -9.44 -1.59
CA ASN A 38 -14.87 -10.18 -2.83
C ASN A 38 -13.50 -10.85 -2.78
N ARG A 39 -13.47 -12.18 -2.75
CA ARG A 39 -12.23 -12.98 -2.75
C ARG A 39 -11.43 -12.86 -4.06
N ALA A 40 -12.09 -12.49 -5.15
CA ALA A 40 -11.47 -12.26 -6.45
C ALA A 40 -10.91 -10.84 -6.64
N ALA A 41 -11.02 -9.96 -5.64
CA ALA A 41 -10.45 -8.61 -5.68
C ALA A 41 -8.91 -8.63 -5.54
N VAL A 42 -8.24 -9.19 -6.55
CA VAL A 42 -6.78 -9.33 -6.63
C VAL A 42 -6.26 -8.47 -7.76
N CYS A 43 -5.36 -7.53 -7.45
CA CYS A 43 -4.72 -6.71 -8.48
C CYS A 43 -3.59 -7.51 -9.15
N LYS A 44 -3.83 -7.96 -10.40
CA LYS A 44 -2.85 -8.73 -11.18
C LYS A 44 -1.48 -8.04 -11.27
N TYR A 45 -1.45 -6.72 -11.41
CA TYR A 45 -0.20 -5.96 -11.56
C TYR A 45 0.60 -5.91 -10.26
N MET A 46 -0.07 -5.78 -9.11
CA MET A 46 0.60 -5.85 -7.80
C MET A 46 1.24 -7.21 -7.56
N LYS A 47 0.63 -8.30 -8.03
CA LYS A 47 1.16 -9.67 -7.88
C LYS A 47 2.27 -10.02 -8.87
N MET A 48 2.64 -9.11 -9.79
CA MET A 48 3.81 -9.32 -10.65
C MET A 48 5.13 -9.15 -9.90
N ILE A 49 5.12 -8.50 -8.73
CA ILE A 49 6.28 -8.34 -7.85
C ILE A 49 6.44 -9.63 -7.03
N THR A 50 7.61 -10.27 -7.14
CA THR A 50 7.94 -11.51 -6.42
C THR A 50 9.25 -11.36 -5.65
N PRO A 51 9.50 -12.16 -4.60
CA PRO A 51 10.76 -12.13 -3.85
C PRO A 51 12.00 -12.33 -4.72
N GLU A 52 11.92 -13.18 -5.74
CA GLU A 52 13.02 -13.46 -6.68
C GLU A 52 13.36 -12.24 -7.53
N LYS A 53 12.32 -11.54 -8.03
CA LYS A 53 12.50 -10.28 -8.78
C LYS A 53 13.08 -9.18 -7.89
N LEU A 54 12.60 -9.06 -6.65
CA LEU A 54 13.14 -8.11 -5.68
C LEU A 54 14.62 -8.39 -5.40
N LEU A 55 14.99 -9.65 -5.15
CA LEU A 55 16.38 -10.05 -4.93
C LEU A 55 17.25 -9.74 -6.15
N SER A 56 16.76 -10.01 -7.36
CA SER A 56 17.45 -9.67 -8.61
C SER A 56 17.66 -8.17 -8.77
N CYS A 57 16.64 -7.37 -8.51
CA CYS A 57 16.70 -5.90 -8.56
C CYS A 57 17.79 -5.39 -7.59
N LEU A 58 17.76 -5.84 -6.32
CA LEU A 58 18.74 -5.44 -5.31
C LEU A 58 20.17 -5.85 -5.65
N LYS A 59 20.37 -7.03 -6.23
CA LYS A 59 21.71 -7.52 -6.60
C LYS A 59 22.31 -6.78 -7.79
N THR A 60 21.47 -6.31 -8.71
CA THR A 60 21.92 -5.83 -10.02
C THR A 60 21.73 -4.33 -10.21
N GLY A 61 20.98 -3.66 -9.33
CA GLY A 61 20.66 -2.25 -9.44
C GLY A 61 19.86 -1.90 -10.70
N ARG A 62 19.21 -2.89 -11.32
CA ARG A 62 18.43 -2.73 -12.55
C ARG A 62 16.99 -2.30 -12.24
N ASP A 63 16.30 -1.86 -13.29
CA ASP A 63 14.92 -1.36 -13.26
C ASP A 63 14.77 0.05 -12.62
N GLU A 64 15.80 0.89 -12.77
CA GLU A 64 15.71 2.30 -12.38
C GLU A 64 14.57 3.01 -13.14
N VAL A 65 13.68 3.65 -12.39
CA VAL A 65 12.56 4.41 -12.93
C VAL A 65 13.05 5.81 -13.27
N THR A 66 13.09 6.13 -14.57
CA THR A 66 13.40 7.47 -15.06
C THR A 66 12.13 8.16 -15.53
N VAL A 67 12.03 9.46 -15.27
CA VAL A 67 10.92 10.31 -15.71
C VAL A 67 11.52 11.57 -16.35
N PRO A 68 11.06 11.98 -17.55
CA PRO A 68 11.50 13.24 -18.17
C PRO A 68 11.32 14.43 -17.21
N ALA A 69 12.31 15.33 -17.18
CA ALA A 69 12.38 16.41 -16.19
C ALA A 69 11.15 17.33 -16.24
N ASP A 70 10.67 17.68 -17.43
CA ASP A 70 9.49 18.51 -17.64
C ASP A 70 8.20 17.88 -17.09
N ILE A 71 8.06 16.56 -17.23
CA ILE A 71 6.94 15.80 -16.65
C ILE A 71 7.08 15.73 -15.13
N ALA A 72 8.28 15.42 -14.64
CA ALA A 72 8.55 15.27 -13.21
C ALA A 72 8.28 16.59 -12.45
N ASP A 73 8.71 17.72 -13.00
CA ASP A 73 8.54 19.04 -12.39
C ASP A 73 7.06 19.44 -12.28
N ARG A 74 6.28 19.19 -13.35
CA ARG A 74 4.84 19.46 -13.35
C ARG A 74 4.09 18.54 -12.38
N ALA A 75 4.42 17.25 -12.36
CA ALA A 75 3.79 16.29 -11.45
C ALA A 75 4.14 16.60 -10.00
N ARG A 76 5.40 16.99 -9.72
CA ARG A 76 5.89 17.33 -8.37
C ARG A 76 5.08 18.44 -7.72
N GLN A 77 4.75 19.51 -8.45
CA GLN A 77 3.93 20.60 -7.92
C GLN A 77 2.57 20.11 -7.37
N SER A 78 1.93 19.16 -8.05
CA SER A 78 0.64 18.60 -7.61
C SER A 78 0.80 17.76 -6.35
N VAL A 79 1.87 16.95 -6.27
CA VAL A 79 2.16 16.09 -5.12
C VAL A 79 2.56 16.92 -3.90
N GLU A 80 3.42 17.93 -4.07
CA GLU A 80 3.84 18.83 -2.98
C GLU A 80 2.64 19.59 -2.38
N ARG A 81 1.72 20.05 -3.22
CA ARG A 81 0.49 20.69 -2.74
C ARG A 81 -0.43 19.73 -1.99
N MET A 82 -0.55 18.48 -2.46
CA MET A 82 -1.30 17.44 -1.74
C MET A 82 -0.70 17.19 -0.35
N ILE A 83 0.63 17.14 -0.24
CA ILE A 83 1.33 16.94 1.04
C ILE A 83 1.16 18.16 1.95
N ALA A 84 1.32 19.38 1.42
CA ALA A 84 1.20 20.62 2.20
C ALA A 84 -0.21 20.84 2.80
N LEU A 85 -1.24 20.31 2.14
CA LEU A 85 -2.63 20.39 2.60
C LEU A 85 -3.07 19.17 3.42
N GLY A 86 -2.44 18.00 3.18
CA GLY A 86 -2.80 16.75 3.83
C GLY A 86 -2.29 16.67 5.27
N THR A 87 -2.89 15.79 6.06
CA THR A 87 -2.30 15.36 7.34
C THR A 87 -1.45 14.12 7.06
N PRO A 88 -0.11 14.23 7.04
CA PRO A 88 0.72 13.06 6.79
C PRO A 88 0.54 12.00 7.88
N SER A 89 0.84 10.76 7.51
CA SER A 89 0.94 9.62 8.43
C SER A 89 1.75 10.01 9.68
N LYS A 90 1.26 9.65 10.88
CA LYS A 90 1.98 9.92 12.15
C LYS A 90 3.30 9.17 12.26
N THR A 91 3.42 8.05 11.56
CA THR A 91 4.66 7.34 11.28
C THR A 91 5.26 7.99 10.04
N GLY A 92 6.27 8.85 10.23
CA GLY A 92 7.03 9.46 9.14
C GLY A 92 7.94 8.45 8.42
N GLU A 93 7.35 7.34 7.97
CA GLU A 93 7.96 6.36 7.07
C GLU A 93 7.33 6.50 5.68
#